data_AF-W7QAV6-F1
#
_entry.id   AF-W7QAV6-F1
#
_cell.length_a   1.000
_cell.length_b   1.000
_cell.length_c   1.000
_cell.angle_alpha   90.00
_cell.angle_beta   90.00
_cell.angle_gamma   90.00
#
_symmetry.space_group_name_H-M   'P 1'
#
loop_
_entity.id
_entity.type
_entity.pdbx_description
1 polymer ?
#
loop_
_entity_poly.entity_id
_entity_poly.type
_entity_poly.pdbx_seq_one_letter_code
_entity_poly.pdbx_strand_id
1 'polypeptide(L)'
;MLYAEEQAHNKARLIIWALSNTHWQTISATNQLNMCSFVSGHYSAAQYVEQYKFVMSPPYFVKFHTFDNQQDLVNFDIEHSCQIYYFDQTTSALNIEQIVSHAKQRGLLTIGNGEKFLTKQGDISLISKGQTLQLKVNDSENSQQFKIKALYSMPIKF
;
A
#
# COMPACT_ATOMS: atom_id res chain seq x y z
N MET A 1 -7.13 -21.14 -8.91
CA MET A 1 -6.08 -21.04 -7.87
C MET A 1 -4.88 -20.26 -8.40
N LEU A 2 -4.24 -20.71 -9.50
CA LEU A 2 -3.12 -20.01 -10.18
C LEU A 2 -3.38 -18.51 -10.47
N TYR A 3 -4.59 -18.16 -10.92
CA TYR A 3 -4.91 -16.78 -11.28
C TYR A 3 -4.88 -15.77 -10.11
N ALA A 4 -5.40 -16.16 -8.93
CA ALA A 4 -5.46 -15.25 -7.78
C ALA A 4 -4.07 -14.99 -7.18
N GLU A 5 -3.24 -16.03 -7.15
CA GLU A 5 -1.83 -15.96 -6.76
C GLU A 5 -1.02 -15.10 -7.73
N GLU A 6 -1.18 -15.28 -9.04
CA GLU A 6 -0.49 -14.45 -10.03
C GLU A 6 -0.90 -12.97 -9.94
N GLN A 7 -2.18 -12.69 -9.72
CA GLN A 7 -2.63 -11.33 -9.45
C GLN A 7 -1.98 -10.75 -8.19
N ALA A 8 -1.88 -11.53 -7.11
CA ALA A 8 -1.25 -11.09 -5.87
C ALA A 8 0.26 -10.80 -6.06
N HIS A 9 0.98 -11.64 -6.81
CA HIS A 9 2.36 -11.37 -7.21
C HIS A 9 2.51 -10.11 -8.05
N ASN A 10 1.64 -9.91 -9.05
CA ASN A 10 1.68 -8.73 -9.91
C ASN A 10 1.37 -7.45 -9.12
N LYS A 11 0.42 -7.52 -8.17
CA LYS A 11 0.16 -6.43 -7.23
C LYS A 11 1.36 -6.17 -6.33
N ALA A 12 2.02 -7.19 -5.80
CA ALA A 12 3.22 -7.04 -4.97
C ALA A 12 4.36 -6.32 -5.73
N ARG A 13 4.61 -6.71 -6.98
CA ARG A 13 5.58 -6.02 -7.86
C ARG A 13 5.25 -4.54 -8.05
N LEU A 14 3.97 -4.24 -8.25
CA LEU A 14 3.52 -2.88 -8.47
C LEU A 14 3.58 -2.03 -7.18
N ILE A 15 3.33 -2.63 -6.01
CA ILE A 15 3.56 -2.01 -4.70
C ILE A 15 5.04 -1.68 -4.53
N ILE A 16 5.95 -2.62 -4.80
CA ILE A 16 7.39 -2.39 -4.69
C ILE A 16 7.84 -1.26 -5.63
N TRP A 17 7.33 -1.26 -6.86
CA TRP A 17 7.59 -0.17 -7.80
C TRP A 17 7.09 1.18 -7.25
N ALA A 18 5.89 1.22 -6.67
CA ALA A 18 5.33 2.43 -6.06
C ALA A 18 6.24 2.95 -4.93
N LEU A 19 6.65 2.06 -4.04
CA LEU A 19 7.56 2.37 -2.93
C LEU A 19 8.90 2.91 -3.45
N SER A 20 9.49 2.27 -4.46
CA SER A 20 10.76 2.72 -5.05
C SER A 20 10.68 4.07 -5.77
N ASN A 21 9.48 4.52 -6.14
CA ASN A 21 9.24 5.81 -6.81
C ASN A 21 8.61 6.87 -5.90
N THR A 22 8.43 6.56 -4.62
CA THR A 22 7.95 7.51 -3.62
C THR A 22 9.12 8.35 -3.11
N HIS A 23 8.97 9.67 -3.17
CA HIS A 23 9.96 10.64 -2.69
C HIS A 23 9.48 11.20 -1.37
N TRP A 24 10.18 10.86 -0.29
CA TRP A 24 9.85 11.32 1.06
C TRP A 24 10.46 12.70 1.32
N GLN A 25 9.65 13.65 1.76
CA GLN A 25 10.09 15.01 2.11
C GLN A 25 10.59 15.08 3.55
N THR A 26 10.06 14.23 4.43
CA THR A 26 10.47 14.15 5.83
C THR A 26 10.05 12.79 6.40
N ILE A 27 10.79 12.32 7.41
CA ILE A 27 10.46 11.29 8.41
C ILE A 27 11.12 9.92 8.22
N SER A 28 12.18 9.73 9.01
CA SER A 28 12.30 8.75 10.09
C SER A 28 13.69 8.96 10.68
N ALA A 29 13.84 9.07 12.01
CA ALA A 29 15.18 9.13 12.64
C ALA A 29 15.96 7.83 12.42
N THR A 30 15.23 6.77 12.10
CA THR A 30 15.76 5.47 11.72
C THR A 30 15.71 5.35 10.20
N ASN A 31 16.65 4.65 9.57
CA ASN A 31 16.63 4.47 8.12
C ASN A 31 15.58 3.42 7.67
N GLN A 32 14.39 3.44 8.29
CA GLN A 32 13.37 2.41 8.17
C GLN A 32 11.96 3.02 8.18
N LEU A 33 11.09 2.46 7.34
CA LEU A 33 9.65 2.67 7.30
C LEU A 33 8.92 1.37 7.64
N ASN A 34 7.84 1.45 8.41
CA ASN A 34 6.93 0.34 8.65
C ASN A 34 5.73 0.45 7.70
N MET A 35 5.49 -0.62 6.96
CA MET A 35 4.32 -0.83 6.13
C MET A 35 3.37 -1.79 6.83
N CYS A 36 2.22 -1.29 7.24
CA CYS A 36 1.20 -2.01 7.99
C CYS A 36 0.06 -2.40 7.06
N SER A 37 -0.10 -3.69 6.84
CA SER A 37 -1.06 -4.26 5.90
C SER A 37 -2.27 -4.80 6.64
N PHE A 38 -3.47 -4.33 6.30
CA PHE A 38 -4.73 -4.92 6.75
C PHE A 38 -5.26 -5.87 5.67
N VAL A 39 -5.27 -7.16 5.96
CA VAL A 39 -5.60 -8.22 5.00
C VAL A 39 -6.67 -9.14 5.55
N SER A 40 -7.54 -9.68 4.70
CA SER A 40 -8.53 -10.67 5.13
C SER A 40 -8.52 -11.94 4.28
N GLY A 41 -7.66 -12.00 3.26
CA GLY A 41 -7.60 -13.12 2.31
C GLY A 41 -6.23 -13.82 2.26
N HIS A 42 -6.25 -15.09 1.86
CA HIS A 42 -5.05 -15.91 1.67
C HIS A 42 -4.23 -15.59 0.41
N TYR A 43 -4.73 -14.71 -0.47
CA TYR A 43 -4.05 -14.28 -1.69
C TYR A 43 -3.93 -12.76 -1.72
N SER A 44 -3.19 -12.21 -0.74
CA SER A 44 -2.93 -10.79 -0.63
C SER A 44 -1.51 -10.48 -1.13
N ALA A 45 -1.34 -9.36 -1.82
CA ALA A 45 -0.02 -8.87 -2.19
C ALA A 45 0.92 -8.71 -0.98
N ALA A 46 0.36 -8.47 0.23
CA ALA A 46 1.11 -8.39 1.49
C ALA A 46 1.97 -9.63 1.76
N GLN A 47 1.42 -10.82 1.50
CA GLN A 47 2.12 -12.09 1.73
C GLN A 47 3.30 -12.30 0.77
N TYR A 48 3.25 -11.64 -0.39
CA TYR A 48 4.29 -11.75 -1.40
C TYR A 48 5.32 -10.63 -1.28
N VAL A 49 4.95 -9.41 -0.86
CA VAL A 49 5.94 -8.33 -0.62
C VAL A 49 6.92 -8.71 0.48
N GLU A 50 6.48 -9.46 1.50
CA GLU A 50 7.35 -10.00 2.57
C GLU A 50 8.44 -10.95 2.04
N GLN A 51 8.22 -11.60 0.90
CA GLN A 51 9.19 -12.51 0.28
C GLN A 51 10.35 -11.75 -0.40
N TYR A 52 10.14 -10.48 -0.75
CA TYR A 52 11.18 -9.65 -1.35
C TYR A 52 12.15 -9.20 -0.27
N LYS A 53 13.32 -9.83 -0.23
CA LYS A 53 14.40 -9.38 0.66
C LYS A 53 14.86 -7.98 0.23
N PHE A 54 14.98 -7.07 1.19
CA PHE A 54 15.48 -5.70 1.00
C PHE A 54 14.65 -4.81 0.07
N VAL A 55 13.36 -4.63 0.38
CA VAL A 55 12.56 -3.59 -0.30
C VAL A 55 12.95 -2.21 0.22
N MET A 56 13.15 -1.28 -0.71
CA MET A 56 13.45 0.10 -0.42
C MET A 56 12.36 1.05 -0.92
N SER A 57 12.11 2.07 -0.12
CA SER A 57 11.45 3.31 -0.54
C SER A 57 12.45 4.44 -0.28
N PRO A 58 13.34 4.74 -1.26
CA PRO A 58 14.58 5.44 -0.99
C PRO A 58 14.40 6.76 -0.20
N PRO A 59 15.26 7.02 0.80
CA PRO A 59 16.45 6.24 1.19
C PRO A 59 16.17 5.07 2.15
N TYR A 60 14.91 4.83 2.53
CA TYR A 60 14.55 3.96 3.64
C TYR A 60 14.39 2.49 3.25
N PHE A 61 14.71 1.60 4.18
CA PHE A 61 14.26 0.21 4.13
C PHE A 61 12.80 0.09 4.58
N VAL A 62 12.03 -0.78 3.93
CA VAL A 62 10.63 -1.03 4.30
C VAL A 62 10.54 -2.35 5.06
N LYS A 63 9.98 -2.31 6.28
CA LYS A 63 9.54 -3.50 7.03
C LYS A 63 8.05 -3.69 6.84
N PHE A 64 7.66 -4.92 6.54
CA PHE A 64 6.27 -5.28 6.31
C PHE A 64 5.71 -5.95 7.56
N HIS A 65 4.50 -5.55 7.93
CA HIS A 65 3.74 -6.12 9.02
C HIS A 65 2.32 -6.37 8.51
N THR A 66 1.79 -7.55 8.76
CA THR A 66 0.50 -7.98 8.24
C THR A 66 -0.44 -8.30 9.40
N PHE A 67 -1.65 -7.76 9.32
CA PHE A 67 -2.69 -7.89 10.33
C PHE A 67 -3.99 -8.32 9.68
N ASP A 68 -4.68 -9.28 10.29
CA ASP A 68 -6.06 -9.67 9.95
C ASP A 68 -7.10 -9.11 10.91
N ASN A 69 -6.63 -8.43 11.97
CA ASN A 69 -7.42 -7.74 12.97
C ASN A 69 -7.10 -6.24 12.98
N GLN A 70 -8.15 -5.40 12.86
CA GLN A 70 -7.99 -3.95 12.85
C GLN A 70 -7.45 -3.38 14.17
N GLN A 71 -7.85 -3.95 15.31
CA GLN A 71 -7.38 -3.49 16.62
C GLN A 71 -5.88 -3.75 16.79
N ASP A 72 -5.39 -4.90 16.32
CA ASP A 72 -3.96 -5.23 16.40
C ASP A 72 -3.12 -4.30 15.53
N LEU A 73 -3.61 -3.95 14.33
CA LEU A 73 -3.01 -2.94 13.48
C LEU A 73 -2.94 -1.57 14.16
N VAL A 74 -4.02 -1.15 14.82
CA VAL A 74 -4.07 0.13 15.53
C VAL A 74 -3.10 0.14 16.72
N ASN A 75 -3.08 -0.95 17.51
CA ASN A 75 -2.15 -1.08 18.64
C ASN A 75 -0.69 -1.04 18.17
N PHE A 76 -0.36 -1.76 17.10
CA PHE A 76 0.98 -1.74 16.52
C PHE A 76 1.38 -0.35 16.03
N ASP A 77 0.49 0.38 15.36
CA ASP A 77 0.78 1.74 14.91
C ASP A 77 1.06 2.69 16.08
N ILE A 78 0.34 2.56 17.18
CA ILE A 78 0.61 3.34 18.40
C ILE A 78 2.01 3.06 18.94
N GLU A 79 2.43 1.80 18.99
CA GLU A 79 3.71 1.38 19.58
C GLU A 79 4.91 1.59 18.66
N HIS A 80 4.72 1.37 17.36
CA HIS A 80 5.82 1.26 16.39
C HIS A 80 5.73 2.24 15.23
N SER A 81 4.64 3.00 15.12
CA SER A 81 4.36 3.97 14.07
C SER A 81 4.42 3.39 12.65
N CYS A 82 3.26 3.26 12.03
CA CYS A 82 3.16 2.96 10.60
C CYS A 82 3.47 4.22 9.77
N GLN A 83 4.22 4.08 8.68
CA GLN A 83 4.41 5.16 7.69
C GLN A 83 3.63 4.88 6.40
N ILE A 84 3.32 3.60 6.16
CA ILE A 84 2.60 3.16 4.99
C ILE A 84 1.49 2.22 5.46
N TYR A 85 0.26 2.47 5.02
CA TYR A 85 -0.84 1.53 5.15
C TYR A 85 -1.10 0.82 3.82
N TYR A 86 -1.35 -0.47 3.90
CA TYR A 86 -1.85 -1.24 2.76
C TYR A 86 -3.14 -1.96 3.08
N PHE A 87 -4.11 -1.87 2.17
CA PHE A 87 -5.38 -2.55 2.26
C PHE A 87 -5.50 -3.51 1.07
N ASP A 88 -5.72 -4.80 1.35
CA ASP A 88 -5.97 -5.78 0.29
C ASP A 88 -7.29 -5.52 -0.46
N GLN A 89 -7.61 -6.37 -1.43
CA GLN A 89 -8.82 -6.20 -2.24
C GLN A 89 -10.10 -6.19 -1.39
N THR A 90 -10.15 -7.03 -0.36
CA THR A 90 -11.32 -7.20 0.48
C THR A 90 -11.42 -6.05 1.46
N THR A 91 -10.34 -5.73 2.17
CA THR A 91 -10.32 -4.66 3.17
C THR A 91 -10.44 -3.27 2.54
N SER A 92 -9.92 -3.05 1.33
CA SER A 92 -10.16 -1.82 0.55
C SER A 92 -11.64 -1.55 0.28
N ALA A 93 -12.46 -2.60 0.24
CA ALA A 93 -13.91 -2.50 0.01
C ALA A 93 -14.71 -2.34 1.32
N LEU A 94 -14.11 -2.60 2.48
CA LEU A 94 -14.73 -2.41 3.80
C LEU A 94 -14.77 -0.94 4.22
N ASN A 95 -15.37 -0.66 5.36
CA ASN A 95 -15.40 0.68 5.97
C ASN A 95 -14.05 1.01 6.63
N ILE A 96 -13.08 1.46 5.83
CA ILE A 96 -11.71 1.81 6.23
C ILE A 96 -11.48 3.33 6.27
N GLU A 97 -12.52 4.11 6.01
CA GLU A 97 -12.50 5.58 5.89
C GLU A 97 -11.87 6.23 7.12
N GLN A 98 -12.12 5.69 8.32
CA GLN A 98 -11.52 6.19 9.56
C GLN A 98 -10.00 6.00 9.58
N ILE A 99 -9.50 4.83 9.16
CA ILE A 99 -8.05 4.54 9.12
C ILE A 99 -7.38 5.39 8.05
N VAL A 100 -7.98 5.47 6.86
CA VAL A 100 -7.46 6.29 5.75
C VAL A 100 -7.43 7.77 6.14
N SER A 101 -8.50 8.29 6.76
CA SER A 101 -8.54 9.66 7.26
C SER A 101 -7.49 9.93 8.33
N HIS A 102 -7.26 8.99 9.25
CA HIS A 102 -6.22 9.13 10.27
C HIS A 102 -4.81 9.13 9.67
N ALA A 103 -4.55 8.23 8.73
CA ALA A 103 -3.31 8.17 7.98
C ALA A 103 -3.03 9.51 7.27
N LYS A 104 -4.05 10.08 6.63
CA LYS A 104 -3.97 11.39 5.97
C LYS A 104 -3.65 12.54 6.92
N GLN A 105 -4.33 12.62 8.05
CA GLN A 105 -4.06 13.66 9.04
C GLN A 105 -2.61 13.63 9.53
N ARG A 106 -2.00 12.44 9.55
CA ARG A 106 -0.59 12.22 9.89
C ARG A 106 0.35 12.28 8.71
N GLY A 107 -0.15 12.52 7.49
CA GLY A 107 0.64 12.59 6.25
C GLY A 107 1.20 11.25 5.77
N LEU A 108 0.66 10.12 6.24
CA LEU A 108 1.13 8.77 5.95
C LEU A 108 0.63 8.26 4.60
N LEU A 109 1.40 7.39 3.94
CA LEU A 109 1.06 6.85 2.63
C LEU A 109 0.01 5.76 2.75
N THR A 110 -1.04 5.80 1.93
CA THR A 110 -2.07 4.75 1.86
C THR A 110 -2.11 4.10 0.48
N ILE A 111 -2.07 2.77 0.46
CA ILE A 111 -2.10 1.95 -0.75
C ILE A 111 -3.27 0.98 -0.64
N GLY A 112 -4.11 0.92 -1.67
CA GLY A 112 -5.28 0.05 -1.67
C GLY A 112 -5.63 -0.48 -3.05
N ASN A 113 -6.84 -0.99 -3.17
CA ASN A 113 -7.31 -1.69 -4.37
C ASN A 113 -8.67 -1.15 -4.84
N GLY A 114 -8.82 -1.03 -6.17
CA GLY A 114 -10.07 -0.66 -6.83
C GLY A 114 -10.41 0.83 -6.78
N GLU A 115 -11.21 1.29 -7.74
CA GLU A 115 -11.51 2.73 -7.89
C GLU A 115 -12.20 3.34 -6.66
N LYS A 116 -12.96 2.54 -5.91
CA LYS A 116 -13.59 2.97 -4.65
C LYS A 116 -12.57 3.41 -3.59
N PHE A 117 -11.37 2.84 -3.58
CA PHE A 117 -10.34 3.23 -2.61
C PHE A 117 -9.94 4.69 -2.78
N LEU A 118 -9.80 5.16 -4.03
CA LEU A 118 -9.51 6.56 -4.33
C LEU A 118 -10.66 7.48 -3.90
N THR A 119 -11.92 7.04 -4.09
CA THR A 119 -13.09 7.82 -3.63
C THR A 119 -13.18 7.93 -2.10
N LYS A 120 -12.57 6.99 -1.37
CA LYS A 120 -12.40 7.02 0.08
C LYS A 120 -11.15 7.79 0.51
N GLN A 121 -10.66 8.66 -0.38
CA GLN A 121 -9.46 9.46 -0.16
C GLN A 121 -8.16 8.66 -0.08
N GLY A 122 -8.07 7.41 -0.54
CA GLY A 122 -6.77 6.73 -0.60
C GLY A 122 -5.78 7.41 -1.57
N ASP A 123 -4.47 7.26 -1.34
CA ASP A 123 -3.42 7.92 -2.14
C ASP A 123 -3.08 7.14 -3.40
N ILE A 124 -2.84 5.83 -3.27
CA ILE A 124 -2.50 4.94 -4.39
C ILE A 124 -3.50 3.80 -4.46
N SER A 125 -4.04 3.55 -5.65
CA SER A 125 -4.90 2.40 -5.90
C SER A 125 -4.37 1.50 -7.01
N LEU A 126 -4.34 0.20 -6.73
CA LEU A 126 -4.14 -0.87 -7.70
C LEU A 126 -5.48 -1.23 -8.34
N ILE A 127 -5.62 -1.09 -9.66
CA ILE A 127 -6.89 -1.31 -10.37
C ILE A 127 -6.66 -2.30 -11.51
N SER A 128 -7.34 -3.43 -11.44
CA SER A 128 -7.38 -4.40 -12.53
C SER A 128 -8.39 -3.95 -13.59
N LYS A 129 -7.94 -3.76 -14.84
CA LYS A 129 -8.79 -3.50 -16.01
C LYS A 129 -8.49 -4.52 -17.09
N GLY A 130 -9.36 -5.53 -17.22
CA GLY A 130 -9.15 -6.64 -18.14
C GLY A 130 -7.83 -7.37 -17.85
N GLN A 131 -6.93 -7.38 -18.83
CA GLN A 131 -5.60 -8.01 -18.74
C GLN A 131 -4.51 -7.07 -18.23
N THR A 132 -4.87 -5.91 -17.68
CA THR A 132 -3.90 -4.91 -17.19
C THR A 132 -4.12 -4.60 -15.72
N LEU A 133 -3.02 -4.43 -14.99
CA LEU A 133 -3.00 -3.90 -13.64
C LEU A 133 -2.45 -2.48 -13.71
N GLN A 134 -3.24 -1.52 -13.25
CA GLN A 134 -2.90 -0.11 -13.28
C GLN A 134 -2.64 0.39 -11.86
N LEU A 135 -1.60 1.21 -11.69
CA LEU A 135 -1.40 2.01 -10.51
C LEU A 135 -1.96 3.40 -10.79
N LYS A 136 -2.98 3.81 -10.03
CA LYS A 136 -3.51 5.17 -10.06
C LYS A 136 -3.14 5.90 -8.77
N VAL A 137 -2.77 7.17 -8.92
CA VAL A 137 -2.50 8.08 -7.80
C VAL A 137 -3.66 9.07 -7.72
N ASN A 138 -4.06 9.43 -6.50
CA ASN A 138 -5.02 10.48 -6.27
C ASN A 138 -4.31 11.85 -6.36
N ASP A 139 -4.28 12.42 -7.56
CA ASP A 139 -3.54 13.65 -7.88
C ASP A 139 -4.02 14.89 -7.10
N SER A 140 -5.17 14.83 -6.41
CA SER A 140 -5.69 15.96 -5.64
C SER A 140 -4.87 16.29 -4.40
N GLU A 141 -3.94 15.43 -3.96
CA GLU A 141 -3.28 15.60 -2.66
C GLU A 141 -1.81 15.19 -2.68
N ASN A 142 -0.92 16.16 -2.93
CA ASN A 142 0.48 16.04 -2.52
C ASN A 142 0.52 16.08 -0.99
N SER A 143 0.79 14.94 -0.34
CA SER A 143 1.13 14.93 1.08
C SER A 143 2.34 15.83 1.32
N GLN A 144 2.36 16.54 2.45
CA GLN A 144 3.54 17.30 2.87
C GLN A 144 4.74 16.39 3.18
N GLN A 145 4.53 15.07 3.30
CA GLN A 145 5.55 14.10 3.67
C GLN A 145 6.07 13.27 2.51
N PHE A 146 5.32 13.14 1.41
CA PHE A 146 5.75 12.34 0.26
C PHE A 146 5.16 12.82 -1.07
N LYS A 147 5.86 12.51 -2.16
CA LYS A 147 5.41 12.69 -3.54
C LYS A 147 5.60 11.40 -4.34
N ILE A 148 4.66 11.08 -5.21
CA ILE A 148 4.71 9.88 -6.05
C ILE A 148 4.79 10.33 -7.51
N LYS A 149 5.70 9.74 -8.29
CA LYS A 149 5.74 9.99 -9.74
C LYS A 149 4.52 9.37 -10.42
N ALA A 150 3.95 10.09 -11.39
CA ALA A 150 2.69 9.72 -12.04
C ALA A 150 2.75 8.37 -12.79
N LEU A 151 1.61 7.66 -12.67
CA LEU A 151 1.07 6.47 -13.38
C LEU A 151 2.03 5.43 -13.98
N TYR A 152 1.81 4.17 -13.59
CA TYR A 152 2.42 2.98 -14.21
C TYR A 152 1.35 1.93 -14.51
N SER A 153 1.49 1.23 -15.62
CA SER A 153 0.62 0.12 -16.03
C SER A 153 1.45 -1.12 -16.35
N MET A 154 1.02 -2.28 -15.86
CA MET A 154 1.67 -3.55 -16.12
C MET A 154 0.67 -4.55 -16.73
N PRO A 155 1.06 -5.30 -17.77
CA PRO A 155 0.24 -6.42 -18.25
C PRO A 155 0.20 -7.53 -17.19
N ILE A 156 -0.98 -8.12 -16.98
CA ILE A 156 -1.18 -9.31 -16.15
C ILE A 156 -1.02 -10.50 -17.08
N LYS A 157 -0.07 -11.40 -16.79
CA LYS A 157 -0.02 -12.71 -17.46
C LYS A 157 -1.07 -13.63 -16.83
N PHE A 158 -1.49 -14.65 -17.58
CA PHE A 158 -2.47 -15.66 -17.17
C PHE A 158 -1.82 -17.03 -17.20
#